data_AF-A0A0A0BV59-F1
#
_entry.id   AF-A0A0A0BV59-F1
#
_cell.length_a   1.000
_cell.length_b   1.000
_cell.length_c   1.000
_cell.angle_alpha   90.00
_cell.angle_beta   90.00
_cell.angle_gamma   90.00
#
_symmetry.space_group_name_H-M   'P 1'
#
loop_
_entity.id
_entity.type
_entity.pdbx_description
1 polymer ?
#
loop_
_entity_poly.entity_id
_entity_poly.type
_entity_poly.pdbx_seq_one_letter_code
_entity_poly.pdbx_strand_id
1 'polypeptide(L)'
;MLRKIAIATAAAALGAGLLAAPAAAAPPADAGAKGACVQAGIGTLKDLGLLQAAAQQQIDYSTLADPVAGPIFADLPEGSFLSLGQVVKLHTSSPELFAWCR
;
A
#
# COMPACT_ATOMS: atom_id res chain seq x y z
N MET A 1 17.74 54.20 -10.96
CA MET A 1 19.10 53.63 -11.02
C MET A 1 19.14 52.64 -12.18
N LEU A 2 19.92 52.96 -13.20
CA LEU A 2 20.08 52.18 -14.43
C LEU A 2 21.11 51.07 -14.19
N ARG A 3 20.94 49.86 -14.75
CA ARG A 3 21.98 49.18 -15.56
C ARG A 3 21.59 47.77 -16.04
N LYS A 4 21.56 47.66 -17.37
CA LYS A 4 22.24 46.67 -18.22
C LYS A 4 21.58 45.31 -18.46
N ILE A 5 21.01 45.24 -19.66
CA ILE A 5 20.99 44.08 -20.56
C ILE A 5 22.40 43.46 -20.64
N ALA A 6 22.49 42.14 -20.49
CA ALA A 6 23.64 41.36 -20.93
C ALA A 6 23.13 40.05 -21.53
N ILE A 7 23.08 40.04 -22.87
CA ILE A 7 23.05 38.83 -23.69
C ILE A 7 24.43 38.20 -23.55
N ALA A 8 24.49 36.93 -23.16
CA ALA A 8 25.70 36.11 -23.23
C ALA A 8 25.36 34.81 -23.95
N THR A 9 25.55 34.82 -25.26
CA THR A 9 25.73 33.64 -26.10
C THR A 9 27.14 33.09 -25.88
N ALA A 10 27.28 31.83 -25.47
CA ALA A 10 28.52 31.07 -25.59
C ALA A 10 28.26 29.56 -25.65
N ALA A 11 28.32 29.06 -26.89
CA ALA A 11 28.97 27.84 -27.35
C ALA A 11 29.06 26.61 -26.43
N ALA A 12 28.45 25.53 -26.94
CA ALA A 12 28.97 24.17 -27.07
C ALA A 12 30.06 23.69 -26.07
N ALA A 13 29.67 22.70 -25.25
CA ALA A 13 30.56 21.61 -24.88
C ALA A 13 29.87 20.29 -25.28
N LEU A 14 30.33 19.69 -26.38
CA LEU A 14 30.13 18.26 -26.65
C LEU A 14 30.88 17.49 -25.55
N GLY A 15 30.15 17.10 -24.50
CA GLY A 15 30.65 16.28 -23.41
C GLY A 15 30.03 14.90 -23.50
N ALA A 16 30.88 13.91 -23.67
CA ALA A 16 30.60 12.48 -23.79
C ALA A 16 29.42 11.96 -22.95
N GLY A 17 28.59 11.16 -23.62
CA GLY A 17 27.92 9.97 -23.11
C GLY A 17 27.56 9.94 -21.64
N LEU A 18 26.29 10.21 -21.36
CA LEU A 18 25.44 9.37 -20.53
C LEU A 18 24.01 9.73 -20.93
N LEU A 19 23.34 8.78 -21.56
CA LEU A 19 21.89 8.79 -21.69
C LEU A 19 21.31 8.79 -20.28
N ALA A 20 21.14 9.96 -19.67
CA ALA A 20 20.24 10.14 -18.56
C ALA A 20 18.83 10.01 -19.13
N ALA A 21 18.42 8.77 -19.38
CA ALA A 21 17.03 8.41 -19.43
C ALA A 21 16.37 9.04 -18.19
N PRO A 22 15.18 9.64 -18.31
CA PRO A 22 14.45 10.01 -17.11
C PRO A 22 14.31 8.70 -16.34
N ALA A 23 15.02 8.60 -15.20
CA ALA A 23 14.71 7.60 -14.21
C ALA A 23 13.28 7.96 -13.80
N ALA A 24 12.31 7.35 -14.47
CA ALA A 24 10.94 7.30 -14.04
C ALA A 24 11.05 6.89 -12.58
N ALA A 25 10.74 7.82 -11.69
CA ALA A 25 10.69 7.54 -10.27
C ALA A 25 9.80 6.31 -10.15
N ALA A 26 10.41 5.16 -9.87
CA ALA A 26 9.65 3.96 -9.61
C ALA A 26 8.66 4.36 -8.51
N PRO A 27 7.34 4.13 -8.70
CA PRO A 27 6.39 4.41 -7.65
C PRO A 27 6.93 3.75 -6.37
N PRO A 28 6.89 4.44 -5.22
CA PRO A 28 7.45 3.89 -3.99
C PRO A 28 6.92 2.47 -3.83
N ALA A 29 7.82 1.49 -3.74
CA ALA A 29 7.47 0.07 -3.73
C ALA A 29 6.38 -0.25 -2.68
N ASP A 30 6.34 0.54 -1.61
CA ASP A 30 5.35 0.54 -0.55
C ASP A 30 3.90 0.84 -0.98
N ALA A 31 3.66 1.72 -1.96
CA ALA A 31 2.29 2.05 -2.36
C ALA A 31 1.64 0.90 -3.14
N GLY A 32 2.42 0.23 -4.00
CA GLY A 32 1.98 -0.95 -4.73
C GLY A 32 1.79 -2.17 -3.82
N ALA A 33 2.73 -2.40 -2.89
CA ALA A 33 2.65 -3.49 -1.93
C ALA A 33 1.44 -3.36 -0.98
N LYS A 34 1.14 -2.15 -0.49
CA LYS A 34 -0.04 -1.88 0.34
C LYS A 34 -1.34 -2.10 -0.44
N GLY A 35 -1.42 -1.66 -1.69
CA GLY A 35 -2.57 -1.91 -2.56
C GLY A 35 -2.80 -3.41 -2.84
N ALA A 36 -1.72 -4.15 -3.08
CA ALA A 36 -1.77 -5.60 -3.30
C ALA A 36 -2.25 -6.35 -2.05
N CYS A 37 -1.76 -5.99 -0.87
CA CYS A 37 -2.19 -6.53 0.42
C CYS A 37 -3.69 -6.29 0.65
N VAL A 38 -4.19 -5.07 0.42
CA VAL A 38 -5.64 -4.77 0.52
C VAL A 38 -6.45 -5.56 -0.49
N GLN A 39 -6.00 -5.66 -1.74
CA GLN A 39 -6.70 -6.47 -2.76
C GLN A 39 -6.73 -7.95 -2.42
N ALA A 40 -5.62 -8.51 -1.91
CA ALA A 40 -5.55 -9.91 -1.50
C ALA A 40 -6.48 -10.19 -0.31
N GLY A 41 -6.58 -9.26 0.64
CA GLY A 41 -7.55 -9.35 1.74
C GLY A 41 -9.00 -9.33 1.26
N ILE A 42 -9.34 -8.42 0.34
CA ILE A 42 -10.68 -8.37 -0.27
C ILE A 42 -10.97 -9.64 -1.07
N GLY A 43 -9.99 -10.16 -1.82
CA GLY A 43 -10.09 -11.43 -2.55
C GLY A 43 -10.37 -12.60 -1.62
N THR A 44 -9.64 -12.70 -0.52
CA THR A 44 -9.82 -13.75 0.50
C THR A 44 -11.24 -13.69 1.10
N LEU A 45 -11.71 -12.49 1.49
CA LEU A 45 -13.07 -12.31 1.99
C LEU A 45 -14.13 -12.68 0.96
N LYS A 46 -13.88 -12.41 -0.32
CA LYS A 46 -14.77 -12.81 -1.42
C LYS A 46 -14.83 -14.33 -1.58
N ASP A 47 -13.68 -14.99 -1.59
CA ASP A 47 -13.57 -16.44 -1.79
C ASP A 47 -14.19 -17.23 -0.63
N LEU A 48 -14.13 -16.67 0.59
CA LEU A 48 -14.79 -17.21 1.77
C LEU A 48 -16.30 -16.87 1.84
N GLY A 49 -16.83 -16.09 0.89
CA GLY A 49 -18.24 -15.65 0.90
C GLY A 49 -18.57 -14.63 2.00
N LEU A 50 -17.54 -14.06 2.64
CA LEU A 50 -17.67 -13.15 3.79
C LEU A 50 -17.72 -11.68 3.38
N LEU A 51 -17.42 -11.34 2.13
CA LEU A 51 -17.31 -9.94 1.69
C LEU A 51 -18.55 -9.08 2.00
N GLN A 52 -19.75 -9.63 1.80
CA GLN A 52 -21.00 -8.93 2.10
C GLN A 52 -21.16 -8.67 3.61
N ALA A 53 -20.84 -9.68 4.43
CA ALA A 53 -20.85 -9.54 5.89
C ALA A 53 -19.78 -8.55 6.37
N ALA A 54 -18.59 -8.54 5.76
CA ALA A 54 -17.52 -7.58 6.05
C ALA A 54 -17.99 -6.14 5.80
N ALA A 55 -18.65 -5.92 4.66
CA ALA A 55 -19.18 -4.62 4.28
C ALA A 55 -20.29 -4.15 5.23
N GLN A 56 -21.09 -5.08 5.77
CA GLN A 56 -22.14 -4.81 6.76
C GLN A 56 -21.63 -4.81 8.21
N GLN A 57 -20.31 -4.98 8.43
CA GLN A 57 -19.70 -5.06 9.77
C GLN A 57 -20.24 -6.23 10.63
N GLN A 58 -20.62 -7.33 9.98
CA GLN A 58 -21.15 -8.53 10.62
C GLN A 58 -20.12 -9.65 10.75
N ILE A 59 -18.84 -9.39 10.45
CA ILE A 59 -17.75 -10.35 10.69
C ILE A 59 -17.17 -10.10 12.07
N ASP A 60 -17.20 -11.14 12.90
CA ASP A 60 -16.35 -11.21 14.07
C ASP A 60 -14.95 -11.69 13.65
N TYR A 61 -14.00 -10.75 13.62
CA TYR A 61 -12.64 -11.04 13.18
C TYR A 61 -11.86 -11.94 14.16
N SER A 62 -12.34 -12.14 15.39
CA SER A 62 -11.75 -13.10 16.33
C SER A 62 -11.80 -14.53 15.80
N THR A 63 -12.83 -14.87 15.02
CA THR A 63 -12.98 -16.20 14.40
C THR A 63 -11.95 -16.49 13.30
N LEU A 64 -11.29 -15.42 12.80
CA LEU A 64 -10.26 -15.47 11.77
C LEU A 64 -8.86 -15.20 12.36
N ALA A 65 -8.79 -14.91 13.66
CA ALA A 65 -7.56 -14.57 14.36
C ALA A 65 -6.97 -15.82 15.00
N ASP A 66 -5.76 -16.19 14.58
CA ASP A 66 -4.95 -17.20 15.26
C ASP A 66 -3.48 -16.75 15.14
N PRO A 67 -2.78 -16.57 16.28
CA PRO A 67 -1.45 -15.97 16.31
C PRO A 67 -0.35 -16.85 15.67
N VAL A 68 -0.65 -18.10 15.33
CA VAL A 68 0.32 -19.09 14.82
C VAL A 68 0.00 -19.53 13.39
N ALA A 69 -1.26 -19.90 13.11
CA ALA A 69 -1.68 -20.54 11.88
C ALA A 69 -2.87 -19.83 11.19
N GLY A 70 -3.34 -18.72 11.76
CA GLY A 70 -4.52 -18.02 11.27
C GLY A 70 -4.34 -17.18 10.02
N PRO A 71 -5.45 -16.79 9.38
CA PRO A 71 -5.44 -15.73 8.37
C PRO A 71 -5.00 -14.38 8.96
N ILE A 72 -5.27 -14.14 10.25
CA ILE A 72 -4.83 -12.96 11.01
C ILE A 72 -3.95 -13.43 12.18
N PHE A 73 -2.66 -13.08 12.21
CA PHE A 73 -1.70 -13.41 13.28
C PHE A 73 -1.85 -12.51 14.49
N ALA A 74 -3.02 -12.55 15.11
CA ALA A 74 -3.32 -11.82 16.32
C ALA A 74 -4.15 -12.68 17.26
N ASP A 75 -4.17 -12.30 18.52
CA ASP A 75 -5.20 -12.73 19.46
C ASP A 75 -6.20 -11.58 19.57
N LEU A 76 -7.44 -11.82 19.12
CA LEU A 76 -8.51 -10.84 19.14
C LEU A 76 -9.62 -11.33 20.07
N PRO A 77 -10.14 -10.48 20.98
CA PRO A 77 -11.25 -10.87 21.84
C PRO A 77 -12.50 -11.16 21.00
N GLU A 78 -13.34 -12.08 21.47
CA GLU A 78 -14.65 -12.34 20.86
C GLU A 78 -15.47 -11.04 20.71
N GLY A 79 -16.25 -10.95 19.64
CA GLY A 79 -16.98 -9.73 19.30
C GLY A 79 -16.12 -8.62 18.72
N SER A 80 -14.97 -8.94 18.12
CA SER A 80 -14.10 -7.98 17.44
C SER A 80 -14.65 -7.62 16.06
N PHE A 81 -15.77 -6.89 16.05
CA PHE A 81 -16.37 -6.35 14.83
C PHE A 81 -15.61 -5.09 14.41
N LEU A 82 -14.71 -5.24 13.44
CA LEU A 82 -14.01 -4.12 12.84
C LEU A 82 -14.78 -3.61 11.61
N SER A 83 -14.87 -2.30 11.47
CA SER A 83 -15.38 -1.72 10.22
C SER A 83 -14.45 -2.04 9.06
N LEU A 84 -14.99 -2.17 7.84
CA LEU A 84 -14.19 -2.38 6.63
C LEU A 84 -13.07 -1.33 6.49
N GLY A 85 -13.36 -0.06 6.83
CA GLY A 85 -12.36 1.01 6.81
C GLY A 85 -11.22 0.79 7.82
N GLN A 86 -11.52 0.29 9.02
CA GLN A 86 -10.48 -0.08 10.01
C GLN A 86 -9.64 -1.25 9.52
N VAL A 87 -10.27 -2.27 8.92
CA VAL A 87 -9.56 -3.44 8.38
C VAL A 87 -8.62 -3.02 7.25
N VAL A 88 -9.10 -2.21 6.30
CA VAL A 88 -8.26 -1.66 5.22
C VAL A 88 -7.11 -0.83 5.80
N LYS A 89 -7.36 -0.02 6.84
CA LYS A 89 -6.30 0.74 7.52
C LYS A 89 -5.24 -0.19 8.12
N LEU A 90 -5.64 -1.30 8.76
CA LEU A 90 -4.70 -2.28 9.32
C LEU A 90 -3.82 -2.93 8.24
N HIS A 91 -4.35 -3.20 7.05
CA HIS A 91 -3.54 -3.71 5.92
C HIS A 91 -2.42 -2.73 5.51
N THR A 92 -2.61 -1.43 5.77
CA THR A 92 -1.60 -0.41 5.45
C THR A 92 -0.64 -0.11 6.60
N SER A 93 -1.09 -0.18 7.86
CA SER A 93 -0.29 0.17 9.03
C SER A 93 0.39 -1.02 9.70
N SER A 94 -0.20 -2.21 9.57
CA SER A 94 0.22 -3.45 10.22
C SER A 94 0.02 -4.66 9.28
N PRO A 95 0.61 -4.64 8.07
CA PRO A 95 0.44 -5.71 7.08
C PRO A 95 0.90 -7.08 7.58
N GLU A 96 1.86 -7.14 8.50
CA GLU A 96 2.39 -8.35 9.11
C GLU A 96 1.35 -9.18 9.86
N LEU A 97 0.23 -8.55 10.25
CA LEU A 97 -0.89 -9.24 10.88
C LEU A 97 -1.63 -10.17 9.93
N PHE A 98 -1.46 -10.04 8.61
CA PHE A 98 -2.28 -10.74 7.62
C PHE A 98 -1.45 -11.72 6.78
N ALA A 99 -1.92 -12.96 6.66
CA ALA A 99 -1.21 -14.04 5.98
C ALA A 99 -0.95 -13.79 4.49
N TRP A 100 -1.81 -13.02 3.85
CA TRP A 100 -1.78 -12.69 2.42
C TRP A 100 -1.02 -11.40 2.11
N CYS A 101 -0.51 -10.70 3.12
CA CYS A 101 0.23 -9.45 2.96
C CYS A 101 1.75 -9.63 3.01
N ARG A 102 2.20 -10.89 3.04
CA ARG A 102 3.58 -11.34 3.20
C ARG A 102 3.97 -12.31 2.10
#